data_AF-A0A975KC29-F1
#
_entry.id   AF-A0A975KC29-F1
#
_cell.length_a   1.000
_cell.length_b   1.000
_cell.length_c   1.000
_cell.angle_alpha   90.00
_cell.angle_beta   90.00
_cell.angle_gamma   90.00
#
_symmetry.space_group_name_H-M   'P 1'
#
loop_
_entity.id
_entity.type
_entity.pdbx_description
1 polymer ?
#
loop_
_entity_poly.entity_id
_entity_poly.type
_entity_poly.pdbx_seq_one_letter_code
_entity_poly.pdbx_strand_id
1 'polypeptide(L)'
;MKAFIASIFLLYSVVLSAQKRITLLFVGDLMQHQAQIDAARTPDGKYDYSSCFALVKEQISHADIAIGNLEVTLGGEPYRGYPTFSAPDEYLQAIKDAGFDVLLTANNHCLDRGKKGLERTIAQIDSLAIPYAGTYRNVAERTQRYPLFIRKKGFCIAILNYTYGTNGIKATPPNIVNYINKETILKDIHSAQAVRPDAIIACMHWGEEYQSLPNREQRELADWLLEQGVTHIIGSHPHVIQPMELREEGNRQHAVVYSLGNFISNMSAANTDGGLIFTLKLEKYPLPSPIHPLQGRLSYSPLPDSFIPSFPFSRVTQCGYTLVWTARPTLTGGKNYILYPSYSPIDQLPQAARNRLNIFTKNSRKFLFKHNTGVCENSK
;
A
#
# COMPACT_ATOMS: atom_id res chain seq x y z
N MET A 1 -38.47 12.82 44.07
CA MET A 1 -37.21 13.59 44.06
C MET A 1 -36.05 12.60 43.98
N LYS A 2 -35.20 12.72 42.94
CA LYS A 2 -33.87 12.08 42.76
C LYS A 2 -33.81 10.55 42.64
N ALA A 3 -33.93 10.01 41.41
CA ALA A 3 -33.23 8.76 41.03
C ALA A 3 -33.30 8.37 39.53
N PHE A 4 -34.18 8.94 38.70
CA PHE A 4 -34.44 8.38 37.36
C PHE A 4 -33.92 9.17 36.16
N ILE A 5 -33.10 10.21 36.36
CA ILE A 5 -32.61 11.07 35.27
C ILE A 5 -31.13 10.76 34.88
N ALA A 6 -30.41 9.98 35.68
CA ALA A 6 -28.99 9.72 35.42
C ALA A 6 -28.72 8.66 34.33
N SER A 7 -29.68 7.79 34.01
CA SER A 7 -29.46 6.66 33.08
C SER A 7 -29.75 6.99 31.61
N ILE A 8 -30.45 8.10 31.31
CA ILE A 8 -30.72 8.53 29.92
C ILE A 8 -29.58 9.42 29.39
N PHE A 9 -28.84 10.11 30.26
CA PHE A 9 -27.69 10.93 29.86
C PHE A 9 -26.41 10.12 29.56
N LEU A 10 -26.32 8.88 30.04
CA LEU A 10 -25.15 8.02 29.81
C LEU A 10 -25.19 7.26 28.48
N LEU A 11 -26.36 7.18 27.84
CA LEU A 11 -26.54 6.52 26.53
C LEU A 11 -26.40 7.49 25.33
N TYR A 12 -26.25 8.80 25.58
CA TYR A 12 -26.15 9.84 24.54
C TYR A 12 -24.76 10.49 24.42
N SER A 13 -23.77 10.04 25.19
CA SER A 13 -22.44 10.65 25.23
C SER A 13 -21.33 9.81 24.59
N VAL A 14 -21.63 8.64 24.00
CA VAL A 14 -20.77 8.07 22.95
C VAL A 14 -21.09 8.75 21.63
N VAL A 15 -20.94 10.08 21.59
CA VAL A 15 -20.60 10.72 20.33
C VAL A 15 -19.20 10.19 20.04
N LEU A 16 -19.12 9.17 19.19
CA LEU A 16 -17.90 8.82 18.49
C LEU A 16 -17.32 10.14 18.00
N SER A 17 -16.29 10.64 18.66
CA SER A 17 -15.42 11.65 18.08
C SER A 17 -14.82 10.95 16.87
N ALA A 18 -15.48 11.08 15.72
CA ALA A 18 -14.97 10.58 14.46
C ALA A 18 -13.60 11.26 14.32
N GLN A 19 -12.54 10.46 14.43
CA GLN A 19 -11.21 11.02 14.33
C GLN A 19 -11.12 11.67 12.96
N LYS A 20 -10.75 12.94 12.95
CA LYS A 20 -10.83 13.74 11.72
C LYS A 20 -9.81 13.30 10.68
N ARG A 21 -8.80 12.52 11.08
CA ARG A 21 -7.65 12.15 10.27
C ARG A 21 -7.37 10.65 10.31
N ILE A 22 -6.85 10.15 9.19
CA ILE A 22 -6.33 8.80 9.05
C ILE A 22 -4.97 8.85 8.37
N THR A 23 -4.04 7.99 8.80
CA THR A 23 -2.72 7.83 8.19
C THR A 23 -2.66 6.50 7.45
N LEU A 24 -2.45 6.57 6.14
CA LEU A 24 -2.20 5.42 5.29
C LEU A 24 -0.70 5.32 5.01
N LEU A 25 -0.17 4.10 5.02
CA LEU A 25 1.22 3.82 4.70
C LEU A 25 1.28 2.77 3.59
N PHE A 26 2.10 3.02 2.57
CA PHE A 26 2.30 2.11 1.44
C PHE A 26 3.77 1.77 1.31
N VAL A 27 4.07 0.50 1.08
CA VAL A 27 5.41 0.04 0.71
C VAL A 27 5.39 -0.66 -0.64
N GLY A 28 6.55 -0.71 -1.27
CA GLY A 28 6.73 -1.42 -2.53
C GLY A 28 6.86 -2.93 -2.35
N ASP A 29 7.70 -3.54 -3.17
CA ASP A 29 7.63 -4.98 -3.43
C ASP A 29 8.20 -5.80 -2.27
N LEU A 30 7.36 -6.68 -1.69
CA LEU A 30 7.73 -7.66 -0.68
C LEU A 30 8.17 -8.95 -1.37
N MET A 31 9.45 -9.04 -1.70
CA MET A 31 10.02 -10.14 -2.47
C MET A 31 10.86 -11.11 -1.63
N GLN A 32 11.00 -12.34 -2.14
CA GLN A 32 11.69 -13.43 -1.46
C GLN A 32 12.57 -14.23 -2.44
N HIS A 33 13.74 -13.69 -2.77
CA HIS A 33 14.74 -14.38 -3.60
C HIS A 33 15.43 -15.52 -2.85
N GLN A 34 16.10 -16.43 -3.57
CA GLN A 34 16.68 -17.63 -2.97
C GLN A 34 17.65 -17.31 -1.82
N ALA A 35 18.53 -16.33 -1.99
CA ALA A 35 19.46 -15.93 -0.93
C ALA A 35 18.75 -15.40 0.33
N GLN A 36 17.56 -14.81 0.21
CA GLN A 36 16.77 -14.36 1.36
C GLN A 36 16.11 -15.56 2.08
N ILE A 37 15.65 -16.57 1.31
CA ILE A 37 15.12 -17.84 1.85
C ILE A 37 16.23 -18.58 2.61
N ASP A 38 17.40 -18.71 1.99
CA ASP A 38 18.55 -19.41 2.56
C ASP A 38 19.05 -18.72 3.83
N ALA A 39 19.11 -17.37 3.81
CA ALA A 39 19.50 -16.58 4.97
C ALA A 39 18.55 -16.76 6.15
N ALA A 40 17.25 -16.78 5.91
CA ALA A 40 16.24 -16.92 6.96
C ALA A 40 16.17 -18.33 7.56
N ARG A 41 16.69 -19.35 6.86
CA ARG A 41 16.61 -20.74 7.30
C ARG A 41 17.29 -20.94 8.66
N THR A 42 16.64 -21.67 9.56
CA THR A 42 17.15 -22.04 10.88
C THR A 42 17.73 -23.46 10.88
N PRO A 43 18.58 -23.84 11.86
CA PRO A 43 19.17 -25.18 11.91
C PRO A 43 18.14 -26.32 11.99
N ASP A 44 16.95 -26.07 12.56
CA ASP A 44 15.84 -27.03 12.63
C ASP A 44 14.98 -27.08 11.35
N GLY A 45 15.38 -26.35 10.29
CA GLY A 45 14.73 -26.39 8.97
C GLY A 45 13.55 -25.43 8.79
N LYS A 46 13.23 -24.61 9.79
CA LYS A 46 12.22 -23.53 9.71
C LYS A 46 12.83 -22.24 9.15
N TYR A 47 12.07 -21.15 9.17
CA TYR A 47 12.48 -19.84 8.68
C TYR A 47 12.20 -18.73 9.69
N ASP A 48 13.17 -17.85 9.92
CA ASP A 48 13.03 -16.69 10.81
C ASP A 48 13.35 -15.38 10.05
N TYR A 49 12.30 -14.57 9.88
CA TYR A 49 12.34 -13.27 9.22
C TYR A 49 12.15 -12.09 10.20
N SER A 50 12.09 -12.35 11.51
CA SER A 50 11.77 -11.33 12.52
C SER A 50 12.70 -10.12 12.48
N SER A 51 14.00 -10.35 12.28
CA SER A 51 15.01 -9.31 12.17
C SER A 51 14.87 -8.44 10.91
N CYS A 52 14.24 -8.95 9.85
CA CYS A 52 14.18 -8.27 8.56
C CYS A 52 13.45 -6.93 8.64
N PHE A 53 12.40 -6.88 9.47
CA PHE A 53 11.52 -5.72 9.59
C PHE A 53 11.77 -4.91 10.88
N ALA A 54 12.72 -5.31 11.73
CA ALA A 54 12.87 -4.78 13.08
C ALA A 54 12.99 -3.25 13.14
N LEU A 55 13.75 -2.64 12.20
CA LEU A 55 13.99 -1.18 12.21
C LEU A 55 12.87 -0.36 11.56
N VAL A 56 11.98 -0.99 10.79
CA VAL A 56 10.84 -0.33 10.12
C VAL A 56 9.51 -0.62 10.80
N LYS A 57 9.45 -1.62 11.68
CA LYS A 57 8.25 -2.07 12.38
C LYS A 57 7.54 -0.94 13.12
N GLU A 58 8.29 -0.08 13.81
CA GLU A 58 7.71 1.06 14.51
C GLU A 58 6.96 1.98 13.53
N GLN A 59 7.60 2.41 12.44
CA GLN A 59 6.98 3.29 11.45
C GLN A 59 5.75 2.66 10.80
N ILE A 60 5.80 1.37 10.46
CA ILE A 60 4.69 0.63 9.85
C ILE A 60 3.50 0.56 10.82
N SER A 61 3.75 0.13 12.06
CA SER A 61 2.69 -0.08 13.07
C SER A 61 2.05 1.21 13.60
N HIS A 62 2.66 2.37 13.39
CA HIS A 62 2.06 3.67 13.71
C HIS A 62 1.05 4.15 12.66
N ALA A 63 1.03 3.56 11.46
CA ALA A 63 -0.01 3.86 10.48
C ALA A 63 -1.37 3.32 10.93
N ASP A 64 -2.46 3.95 10.48
CA ASP A 64 -3.81 3.43 10.75
C ASP A 64 -4.17 2.27 9.84
N ILE A 65 -3.61 2.28 8.63
CA ILE A 65 -3.67 1.22 7.64
C ILE A 65 -2.31 1.18 6.94
N ALA A 66 -1.57 0.09 7.07
CA ALA A 66 -0.35 -0.19 6.32
C ALA A 66 -0.61 -1.21 5.20
N ILE A 67 -0.20 -0.89 3.98
CA ILE A 67 -0.45 -1.65 2.76
C ILE A 67 0.89 -2.04 2.11
N GLY A 68 1.04 -3.31 1.70
CA GLY A 68 2.22 -3.79 0.97
C GLY A 68 1.88 -4.62 -0.26
N ASN A 69 2.77 -4.61 -1.26
CA ASN A 69 2.65 -5.47 -2.45
C ASN A 69 3.31 -6.82 -2.20
N LEU A 70 2.51 -7.89 -2.04
CA LEU A 70 3.02 -9.25 -1.88
C LEU A 70 3.38 -9.85 -3.24
N GLU A 71 4.61 -9.64 -3.68
CA GLU A 71 5.09 -10.05 -5.01
C GLU A 71 5.79 -11.40 -5.01
N VAL A 72 5.15 -12.34 -4.31
CA VAL A 72 5.56 -13.74 -4.24
C VAL A 72 4.32 -14.61 -4.08
N THR A 73 4.42 -15.88 -4.43
CA THR A 73 3.41 -16.87 -4.02
C THR A 73 3.83 -17.59 -2.75
N LEU A 74 2.87 -18.08 -1.98
CA LEU A 74 3.07 -19.00 -0.85
C LEU A 74 2.62 -20.41 -1.31
N GLY A 75 3.31 -20.94 -2.31
CA GLY A 75 2.97 -22.21 -2.97
C GLY A 75 3.32 -23.46 -2.16
N GLY A 76 3.99 -23.31 -1.01
CA GLY A 76 4.52 -24.41 -0.22
C GLY A 76 5.85 -24.94 -0.78
N GLU A 77 6.31 -26.05 -0.20
CA GLU A 77 7.55 -26.70 -0.61
C GLU A 77 7.47 -27.31 -2.03
N PRO A 78 8.58 -27.33 -2.79
CA PRO A 78 9.87 -26.72 -2.45
C PRO A 78 9.82 -25.20 -2.56
N TYR A 79 10.30 -24.52 -1.52
CA TYR A 79 10.48 -23.08 -1.54
C TYR A 79 11.53 -22.69 -2.58
N ARG A 80 11.26 -21.61 -3.31
CA ARG A 80 12.10 -21.19 -4.43
C ARG A 80 12.05 -19.68 -4.58
N GLY A 81 13.21 -19.08 -4.81
CA GLY A 81 13.28 -17.70 -5.30
C GLY A 81 12.97 -17.58 -6.80
N TYR A 82 13.41 -16.47 -7.38
CA TYR A 82 13.33 -16.19 -8.83
C TYR A 82 13.82 -17.37 -9.70
N PRO A 83 13.22 -17.65 -10.88
CA PRO A 83 12.22 -16.85 -11.62
C PRO A 83 10.76 -17.15 -11.27
N THR A 84 10.50 -18.16 -10.45
CA THR A 84 9.14 -18.48 -10.00
C THR A 84 9.16 -18.58 -8.50
N PHE A 85 8.53 -17.67 -7.80
CA PHE A 85 8.58 -17.58 -6.35
C PHE A 85 7.65 -18.59 -5.68
N SER A 86 8.14 -19.19 -4.60
CA SER A 86 7.35 -19.84 -3.56
C SER A 86 8.03 -19.56 -2.22
N ALA A 87 7.52 -18.58 -1.49
CA ALA A 87 8.06 -18.13 -0.22
C ALA A 87 7.64 -19.06 0.94
N PRO A 88 8.46 -19.19 2.00
CA PRO A 88 8.05 -19.80 3.26
C PRO A 88 6.88 -19.08 3.92
N ASP A 89 5.99 -19.82 4.57
CA ASP A 89 4.80 -19.28 5.24
C ASP A 89 5.19 -18.29 6.37
N GLU A 90 6.33 -18.51 7.03
CA GLU A 90 6.86 -17.62 8.07
C GLU A 90 7.20 -16.21 7.54
N TYR A 91 7.39 -16.05 6.23
CA TYR A 91 7.57 -14.73 5.62
C TYR A 91 6.29 -13.91 5.70
N LEU A 92 5.13 -14.53 5.43
CA LEU A 92 3.83 -13.87 5.57
C LEU A 92 3.54 -13.52 7.04
N GLN A 93 3.89 -14.42 7.96
CA GLN A 93 3.76 -14.15 9.40
C GLN A 93 4.61 -12.94 9.82
N ALA A 94 5.87 -12.85 9.35
CA ALA A 94 6.73 -11.71 9.65
C ALA A 94 6.22 -10.40 9.06
N ILE A 95 5.61 -10.42 7.86
CA ILE A 95 4.93 -9.27 7.27
C ILE A 95 3.78 -8.81 8.19
N LYS A 96 2.95 -9.73 8.67
CA LYS A 96 1.88 -9.38 9.63
C LYS A 96 2.45 -8.81 10.93
N ASP A 97 3.48 -9.44 11.48
CA ASP A 97 4.10 -9.02 12.75
C ASP A 97 4.85 -7.69 12.64
N ALA A 98 5.24 -7.28 11.43
CA ALA A 98 5.78 -5.95 11.14
C ALA A 98 4.70 -4.85 11.18
N GLY A 99 3.42 -5.22 11.13
CA GLY A 99 2.28 -4.30 11.24
C GLY A 99 1.56 -4.02 9.93
N PHE A 100 1.77 -4.81 8.86
CA PHE A 100 0.99 -4.66 7.63
C PHE A 100 -0.45 -5.13 7.81
N ASP A 101 -1.42 -4.26 7.50
CA ASP A 101 -2.84 -4.51 7.62
C ASP A 101 -3.45 -5.07 6.33
N VAL A 102 -2.91 -4.73 5.15
CA VAL A 102 -3.48 -5.07 3.84
C VAL A 102 -2.40 -5.52 2.87
N LEU A 103 -2.70 -6.56 2.07
CA LEU A 103 -1.80 -7.02 1.01
C LEU A 103 -2.41 -6.87 -0.39
N LEU A 104 -1.59 -6.38 -1.32
CA LEU A 104 -1.88 -6.33 -2.74
C LEU A 104 -1.32 -7.59 -3.39
N THR A 105 -2.11 -8.24 -4.24
CA THR A 105 -1.80 -9.57 -4.79
C THR A 105 -1.87 -9.63 -6.31
N ALA A 106 -2.42 -8.62 -6.99
CA ALA A 106 -2.32 -8.50 -8.44
C ALA A 106 -0.95 -7.90 -8.79
N ASN A 107 -0.03 -8.78 -9.13
CA ASN A 107 1.29 -8.46 -9.68
C ASN A 107 1.71 -9.55 -10.67
N ASN A 108 2.83 -9.36 -11.35
CA ASN A 108 3.32 -10.30 -12.36
C ASN A 108 3.67 -11.70 -11.81
N HIS A 109 3.99 -11.81 -10.52
CA HIS A 109 4.40 -13.05 -9.85
C HIS A 109 3.27 -13.83 -9.17
N CYS A 110 2.04 -13.31 -9.18
CA CYS A 110 0.90 -13.94 -8.48
C CYS A 110 0.50 -15.33 -9.01
N LEU A 111 1.01 -15.73 -10.17
CA LEU A 111 0.76 -17.03 -10.81
C LEU A 111 1.99 -17.93 -10.92
N ASP A 112 3.11 -17.61 -10.25
CA ASP A 112 4.37 -18.37 -10.34
C ASP A 112 4.26 -19.85 -9.95
N ARG A 113 3.22 -20.21 -9.20
CA ARG A 113 2.89 -21.58 -8.78
C ARG A 113 1.56 -22.07 -9.36
N GLY A 114 1.09 -21.42 -10.42
CA GLY A 114 -0.17 -21.71 -11.11
C GLY A 114 -1.39 -21.64 -10.19
N LYS A 115 -2.44 -22.37 -10.57
CA LYS A 115 -3.71 -22.45 -9.84
C LYS A 115 -3.53 -22.80 -8.35
N LYS A 116 -2.85 -23.90 -8.06
CA LYS A 116 -2.62 -24.35 -6.68
C LYS A 116 -1.84 -23.33 -5.87
N GLY A 117 -0.87 -22.67 -6.50
CA GLY A 117 -0.09 -21.59 -5.91
C GLY A 117 -0.92 -20.38 -5.51
N LEU A 118 -1.74 -19.87 -6.44
CA LEU A 118 -2.65 -18.75 -6.18
C LEU A 118 -3.64 -19.11 -5.08
N GLU A 119 -4.31 -20.26 -5.18
CA GLU A 119 -5.32 -20.69 -4.21
C GLU A 119 -4.72 -20.90 -2.81
N ARG A 120 -3.50 -21.47 -2.72
CA ARG A 120 -2.79 -21.63 -1.45
C ARG A 120 -2.33 -20.28 -0.90
N THR A 121 -1.85 -19.37 -1.74
CA THR A 121 -1.46 -18.01 -1.32
C THR A 121 -2.65 -17.30 -0.68
N ILE A 122 -3.82 -17.33 -1.33
CA ILE A 122 -5.05 -16.79 -0.77
C ILE A 122 -5.41 -17.48 0.55
N ALA A 123 -5.30 -18.81 0.64
CA ALA A 123 -5.59 -19.54 1.87
C ALA A 123 -4.67 -19.16 3.04
N GLN A 124 -3.39 -18.89 2.80
CA GLN A 124 -2.46 -18.40 3.84
C GLN A 124 -2.77 -16.97 4.28
N ILE A 125 -3.11 -16.09 3.35
CA ILE A 125 -3.53 -14.72 3.69
C ILE A 125 -4.82 -14.74 4.52
N ASP A 126 -5.81 -15.55 4.11
CA ASP A 126 -7.06 -15.76 4.83
C ASP A 126 -6.84 -16.34 6.24
N SER A 127 -5.90 -17.30 6.40
CA SER A 127 -5.62 -17.94 7.71
C SER A 127 -5.10 -16.95 8.74
N LEU A 128 -4.44 -15.88 8.28
CA LEU A 128 -3.98 -14.79 9.11
C LEU A 128 -4.97 -13.63 9.19
N ALA A 129 -6.15 -13.75 8.58
CA ALA A 129 -7.19 -12.72 8.53
C ALA A 129 -6.67 -11.36 8.03
N ILE A 130 -5.77 -11.37 7.04
CA ILE A 130 -5.23 -10.16 6.42
C ILE A 130 -6.12 -9.82 5.21
N PRO A 131 -6.81 -8.67 5.21
CA PRO A 131 -7.49 -8.18 4.01
C PRO A 131 -6.54 -8.07 2.81
N TYR A 132 -7.02 -8.42 1.62
CA TYR A 132 -6.23 -8.35 0.41
C TYR A 132 -7.06 -8.01 -0.81
N ALA A 133 -6.40 -7.51 -1.86
CA ALA A 133 -7.01 -7.17 -3.13
C ALA A 133 -6.16 -7.69 -4.30
N GLY A 134 -6.80 -8.11 -5.39
CA GLY A 134 -6.16 -8.32 -6.69
C GLY A 134 -6.27 -9.73 -7.29
N THR A 135 -6.38 -10.77 -6.46
CA THR A 135 -6.52 -12.17 -6.93
C THR A 135 -7.65 -12.88 -6.18
N TYR A 136 -8.35 -13.81 -6.84
CA TYR A 136 -9.51 -14.51 -6.25
C TYR A 136 -9.60 -15.94 -6.77
N ARG A 137 -10.14 -16.86 -5.97
CA ARG A 137 -10.31 -18.26 -6.36
C ARG A 137 -11.37 -18.40 -7.46
N ASN A 138 -12.36 -17.52 -7.48
CA ASN A 138 -13.43 -17.48 -8.48
C ASN A 138 -14.12 -16.11 -8.58
N VAL A 139 -15.03 -15.98 -9.57
CA VAL A 139 -15.80 -14.76 -9.83
C VAL A 139 -16.68 -14.36 -8.63
N ALA A 140 -17.35 -15.31 -7.97
CA ALA A 140 -18.24 -15.01 -6.86
C ALA A 140 -17.48 -14.40 -5.67
N GLU A 141 -16.30 -14.95 -5.36
CA GLU A 141 -15.41 -14.40 -4.34
C GLU A 141 -14.94 -12.98 -4.72
N ARG A 142 -14.53 -12.75 -5.97
CA ARG A 142 -14.18 -11.40 -6.45
C ARG A 142 -15.34 -10.42 -6.26
N THR A 143 -16.54 -10.78 -6.71
CA THR A 143 -17.72 -9.92 -6.63
C THR A 143 -18.07 -9.58 -5.18
N GLN A 144 -17.86 -10.51 -4.24
CA GLN A 144 -18.14 -10.28 -2.83
C GLN A 144 -17.07 -9.41 -2.14
N ARG A 145 -15.79 -9.57 -2.53
CA ARG A 145 -14.64 -8.98 -1.83
C ARG A 145 -14.05 -7.74 -2.50
N TYR A 146 -14.44 -7.42 -3.74
CA TYR A 146 -13.84 -6.34 -4.54
C TYR A 146 -14.88 -5.33 -5.08
N PRO A 147 -14.61 -4.00 -5.02
CA PRO A 147 -13.45 -3.32 -4.43
C PRO A 147 -13.22 -3.64 -2.95
N LEU A 148 -11.97 -3.61 -2.50
CA LEU A 148 -11.68 -3.84 -1.09
C LEU A 148 -11.97 -2.57 -0.29
N PHE A 149 -12.97 -2.62 0.60
CA PHE A 149 -13.28 -1.50 1.49
C PHE A 149 -12.71 -1.72 2.89
N ILE A 150 -11.84 -0.80 3.34
CA ILE A 150 -11.31 -0.79 4.69
C ILE A 150 -11.98 0.32 5.49
N ARG A 151 -12.61 -0.05 6.61
CA ARG A 151 -13.27 0.90 7.53
C ARG A 151 -12.44 1.03 8.80
N LYS A 152 -11.89 2.22 9.05
CA LYS A 152 -11.02 2.50 10.21
C LYS A 152 -11.18 3.96 10.63
N LYS A 153 -11.27 4.24 11.93
CA LYS A 153 -11.37 5.61 12.47
C LYS A 153 -12.49 6.47 11.86
N GLY A 154 -13.58 5.85 11.42
CA GLY A 154 -14.69 6.54 10.75
C GLY A 154 -14.45 6.87 9.28
N PHE A 155 -13.30 6.48 8.71
CA PHE A 155 -13.04 6.52 7.28
C PHE A 155 -13.42 5.20 6.61
N CYS A 156 -13.83 5.29 5.35
CA CYS A 156 -14.02 4.18 4.42
C CYS A 156 -13.08 4.38 3.23
N ILE A 157 -12.03 3.55 3.11
CA ILE A 157 -11.05 3.61 2.02
C ILE A 157 -11.33 2.45 1.07
N ALA A 158 -11.55 2.75 -0.21
CA ALA A 158 -11.64 1.73 -1.25
C ALA A 158 -10.26 1.52 -1.88
N ILE A 159 -9.79 0.28 -1.91
CA ILE A 159 -8.53 -0.13 -2.53
C ILE A 159 -8.86 -0.95 -3.78
N LEU A 160 -8.30 -0.50 -4.90
CA LEU A 160 -8.31 -1.21 -6.18
C LEU A 160 -6.90 -1.70 -6.48
N ASN A 161 -6.72 -2.91 -6.98
CA ASN A 161 -5.40 -3.45 -7.33
C ASN A 161 -5.43 -4.20 -8.66
N TYR A 162 -4.52 -3.82 -9.56
CA TYR A 162 -4.42 -4.37 -10.91
C TYR A 162 -2.96 -4.58 -11.33
N THR A 163 -2.73 -5.58 -12.18
CA THR A 163 -1.42 -5.88 -12.80
C THR A 163 -1.44 -5.76 -14.31
N TYR A 164 -0.34 -5.28 -14.90
CA TYR A 164 -0.15 -5.26 -16.36
C TYR A 164 -0.12 -6.66 -16.97
N GLY A 165 0.32 -7.67 -16.21
CA GLY A 165 0.51 -9.03 -16.71
C GLY A 165 0.91 -10.00 -15.61
N THR A 166 1.23 -11.23 -16.01
CA THR A 166 1.57 -12.37 -15.12
C THR A 166 2.70 -13.24 -15.69
N ASN A 167 3.73 -12.59 -16.24
CA ASN A 167 4.94 -13.26 -16.80
C ASN A 167 4.63 -14.36 -17.83
N GLY A 168 3.59 -14.17 -18.63
CA GLY A 168 3.14 -15.13 -19.65
C GLY A 168 2.28 -16.29 -19.13
N ILE A 169 2.10 -16.42 -17.81
CA ILE A 169 1.25 -17.43 -17.20
C ILE A 169 -0.19 -16.91 -17.14
N LYS A 170 -1.15 -17.62 -17.71
CA LYS A 170 -2.57 -17.23 -17.64
C LYS A 170 -3.25 -17.82 -16.40
N ALA A 171 -4.13 -17.06 -15.78
CA ALA A 171 -4.98 -17.57 -14.70
C ALA A 171 -5.79 -18.78 -15.21
N THR A 172 -5.75 -19.89 -14.48
CA THR A 172 -6.52 -21.09 -14.83
C THR A 172 -7.91 -20.99 -14.21
N PRO A 173 -9.00 -21.10 -15.00
CA PRO A 173 -10.35 -21.07 -14.45
C PRO A 173 -10.54 -22.06 -13.28
N PRO A 174 -11.30 -21.68 -12.24
CA PRO A 174 -12.09 -20.46 -12.13
C PRO A 174 -11.32 -19.24 -11.57
N ASN A 175 -9.99 -19.32 -11.34
CA ASN A 175 -9.25 -18.25 -10.69
C ASN A 175 -9.30 -16.94 -11.46
N ILE A 176 -9.31 -15.83 -10.72
CA ILE A 176 -9.35 -14.47 -11.27
C ILE A 176 -8.12 -13.70 -10.82
N VAL A 177 -7.49 -13.02 -11.76
CA VAL A 177 -6.46 -12.00 -11.53
C VAL A 177 -7.01 -10.68 -12.09
N ASN A 178 -6.89 -9.61 -11.31
CA ASN A 178 -7.27 -8.28 -11.76
C ASN A 178 -6.20 -7.73 -12.71
N TYR A 179 -6.42 -7.86 -14.01
CA TYR A 179 -5.56 -7.26 -15.02
C TYR A 179 -5.93 -5.78 -15.26
N ILE A 180 -4.94 -4.99 -15.69
CA ILE A 180 -5.19 -3.63 -16.16
C ILE A 180 -6.04 -3.68 -17.43
N ASN A 181 -7.32 -3.34 -17.28
CA ASN A 181 -8.30 -3.26 -18.36
C ASN A 181 -9.27 -2.11 -18.04
N LYS A 182 -9.26 -1.05 -18.86
CA LYS A 182 -10.01 0.19 -18.56
C LYS A 182 -11.51 -0.05 -18.35
N GLU A 183 -12.14 -0.94 -19.11
CA GLU A 183 -13.57 -1.25 -18.95
C GLU A 183 -13.88 -1.90 -17.61
N THR A 184 -13.05 -2.86 -17.18
CA THR A 184 -13.18 -3.53 -15.89
C THR A 184 -12.90 -2.55 -14.75
N ILE A 185 -11.81 -1.78 -14.86
CA ILE A 185 -11.45 -0.75 -13.89
C ILE A 185 -12.58 0.27 -13.71
N LEU A 186 -13.19 0.73 -14.81
CA LEU A 186 -14.29 1.70 -14.75
C LEU A 186 -15.50 1.13 -14.00
N LYS A 187 -15.87 -0.14 -14.24
CA LYS A 187 -16.95 -0.81 -13.50
C LYS A 187 -16.65 -0.92 -12.01
N ASP A 188 -15.41 -1.25 -11.66
CA ASP A 188 -14.96 -1.36 -10.28
C ASP A 188 -14.92 0.03 -9.60
N ILE A 189 -14.53 1.10 -10.31
CA ILE A 189 -14.59 2.49 -9.83
C ILE A 189 -16.04 2.91 -9.57
N HIS A 190 -16.97 2.66 -10.51
CA HIS A 190 -18.38 2.98 -10.30
C HIS A 190 -18.97 2.21 -9.11
N SER A 191 -18.59 0.94 -8.95
CA SER A 191 -19.00 0.13 -7.79
C SER A 191 -18.44 0.69 -6.48
N ALA A 192 -17.20 1.19 -6.48
CA ALA A 192 -16.62 1.89 -5.35
C ALA A 192 -17.39 3.18 -5.03
N GLN A 193 -17.66 4.01 -6.04
CA GLN A 193 -18.38 5.28 -5.90
C GLN A 193 -19.80 5.11 -5.35
N ALA A 194 -20.49 4.01 -5.68
CA ALA A 194 -21.81 3.69 -5.14
C ALA A 194 -21.80 3.55 -3.60
N VAL A 195 -20.68 3.13 -3.01
CA VAL A 195 -20.49 3.03 -1.54
C VAL A 195 -20.11 4.38 -0.92
N ARG A 196 -19.73 5.38 -1.74
CA ARG A 196 -19.26 6.71 -1.35
C ARG A 196 -18.14 6.67 -0.30
N PRO A 197 -17.02 5.99 -0.60
CA PRO A 197 -15.85 5.96 0.29
C PRO A 197 -15.22 7.36 0.39
N ASP A 198 -14.52 7.60 1.48
CA ASP A 198 -13.77 8.83 1.73
C ASP A 198 -12.55 8.98 0.79
N ALA A 199 -12.04 7.87 0.25
CA ALA A 199 -10.99 7.80 -0.77
C ALA A 199 -11.11 6.53 -1.62
N ILE A 200 -10.72 6.62 -2.90
CA ILE A 200 -10.58 5.49 -3.82
C ILE A 200 -9.13 5.48 -4.29
N ILE A 201 -8.39 4.45 -3.91
CA ILE A 201 -6.95 4.36 -4.17
C ILE A 201 -6.71 3.24 -5.18
N ALA A 202 -6.15 3.59 -6.34
CA ALA A 202 -5.74 2.62 -7.35
C ALA A 202 -4.28 2.22 -7.14
N CYS A 203 -4.06 0.95 -6.80
CA CYS A 203 -2.76 0.33 -6.63
C CYS A 203 -2.35 -0.42 -7.91
N MET A 204 -1.42 0.14 -8.66
CA MET A 204 -1.12 -0.28 -10.03
C MET A 204 0.25 -0.96 -10.10
N HIS A 205 0.28 -2.21 -10.52
CA HIS A 205 1.50 -2.94 -10.82
C HIS A 205 1.77 -2.82 -12.33
N TRP A 206 2.66 -1.89 -12.73
CA TRP A 206 2.71 -1.33 -14.09
C TRP A 206 4.09 -0.79 -14.51
N GLY A 207 4.23 -0.36 -15.76
CA GLY A 207 5.47 0.23 -16.26
C GLY A 207 6.49 -0.82 -16.69
N GLU A 208 7.74 -0.41 -16.80
CA GLU A 208 8.85 -1.24 -17.28
C GLU A 208 9.89 -1.41 -16.18
N GLU A 209 10.37 -2.65 -16.00
CA GLU A 209 11.41 -2.96 -15.02
C GLU A 209 12.66 -2.08 -15.23
N TYR A 210 13.22 -1.63 -14.10
CA TYR A 210 14.47 -0.86 -14.01
C TYR A 210 14.44 0.54 -14.62
N GLN A 211 13.31 0.99 -15.17
CA GLN A 211 13.17 2.36 -15.67
C GLN A 211 12.88 3.32 -14.51
N SER A 212 13.79 4.28 -14.25
CA SER A 212 13.63 5.22 -13.14
C SER A 212 12.58 6.31 -13.39
N LEU A 213 12.15 6.53 -14.63
CA LEU A 213 11.06 7.46 -14.97
C LEU A 213 9.85 6.68 -15.49
N PRO A 214 8.62 7.12 -15.16
CA PRO A 214 7.43 6.49 -15.68
C PRO A 214 7.41 6.63 -17.20
N ASN A 215 6.94 5.59 -17.89
CA ASN A 215 6.73 5.67 -19.33
C ASN A 215 5.44 6.44 -19.67
N ARG A 216 5.14 6.60 -20.96
CA ARG A 216 3.96 7.34 -21.43
C ARG A 216 2.66 6.67 -20.97
N GLU A 217 2.58 5.34 -21.05
CA GLU A 217 1.38 4.57 -20.71
C GLU A 217 1.03 4.70 -19.22
N GLN A 218 2.03 4.68 -18.33
CA GLN A 218 1.82 4.92 -16.90
C GLN A 218 1.20 6.29 -16.64
N ARG A 219 1.72 7.35 -17.29
CA ARG A 219 1.19 8.72 -17.15
C ARG A 219 -0.25 8.83 -17.67
N GLU A 220 -0.50 8.34 -18.89
CA GLU A 220 -1.82 8.40 -19.51
C GLU A 220 -2.86 7.57 -18.73
N LEU A 221 -2.47 6.44 -18.15
CA LEU A 221 -3.35 5.66 -17.28
C LEU A 221 -3.57 6.37 -15.94
N ALA A 222 -2.56 7.03 -15.38
CA ALA A 222 -2.72 7.82 -14.16
C ALA A 222 -3.72 8.98 -14.38
N ASP A 223 -3.55 9.74 -15.46
CA ASP A 223 -4.46 10.83 -15.84
C ASP A 223 -5.89 10.31 -15.99
N TRP A 224 -6.07 9.23 -16.77
CA TRP A 224 -7.37 8.62 -16.98
C TRP A 224 -8.03 8.13 -15.69
N LEU A 225 -7.27 7.52 -14.76
CA LEU A 225 -7.79 7.06 -13.46
C LEU A 225 -8.32 8.23 -12.63
N LEU A 226 -7.59 9.34 -12.57
CA LEU A 226 -8.02 10.55 -11.86
C LEU A 226 -9.29 11.13 -12.50
N GLU A 227 -9.35 11.20 -13.82
CA GLU A 227 -10.55 11.63 -14.57
C GLU A 227 -11.79 10.77 -14.26
N GLN A 228 -11.61 9.46 -14.01
CA GLN A 228 -12.71 8.57 -13.63
C GLN A 228 -13.13 8.69 -12.14
N GLY A 229 -12.41 9.50 -11.34
CA GLY A 229 -12.72 9.74 -9.93
C GLY A 229 -11.94 8.88 -8.93
N VAL A 230 -10.82 8.27 -9.34
CA VAL A 230 -9.82 7.77 -8.40
C VAL A 230 -9.18 8.96 -7.68
N THR A 231 -8.97 8.82 -6.36
CA THR A 231 -8.48 9.93 -5.54
C THR A 231 -6.97 9.92 -5.44
N HIS A 232 -6.35 8.74 -5.31
CA HIS A 232 -4.90 8.59 -5.21
C HIS A 232 -4.44 7.34 -5.97
N ILE A 233 -3.19 7.35 -6.42
CA ILE A 233 -2.61 6.28 -7.22
C ILE A 233 -1.28 5.88 -6.62
N ILE A 234 -1.10 4.58 -6.39
CA ILE A 234 0.12 4.01 -5.81
C ILE A 234 0.65 2.93 -6.75
N GLY A 235 1.85 3.15 -7.30
CA GLY A 235 2.47 2.26 -8.26
C GLY A 235 3.57 1.37 -7.68
N SER A 236 3.80 0.24 -8.33
CA SER A 236 4.86 -0.75 -8.08
C SER A 236 5.16 -1.47 -9.41
N HIS A 237 6.10 -2.43 -9.44
CA HIS A 237 6.64 -3.22 -10.57
C HIS A 237 8.01 -2.82 -11.10
N PRO A 238 8.34 -1.53 -11.35
CA PRO A 238 9.64 -1.18 -11.94
C PRO A 238 10.85 -1.62 -11.10
N HIS A 239 10.65 -2.06 -9.85
CA HIS A 239 11.66 -2.46 -8.86
C HIS A 239 12.68 -1.37 -8.50
N VAL A 240 12.49 -0.17 -9.06
CA VAL A 240 13.23 1.05 -8.76
C VAL A 240 12.25 2.13 -8.34
N ILE A 241 12.75 3.10 -7.58
CA ILE A 241 11.97 4.27 -7.18
C ILE A 241 11.69 5.12 -8.42
N GLN A 242 10.41 5.45 -8.64
CA GLN A 242 10.00 6.45 -9.63
C GLN A 242 9.43 7.69 -8.92
N PRO A 243 9.28 8.83 -9.62
CA PRO A 243 8.81 10.08 -9.02
C PRO A 243 7.41 9.99 -8.40
N MET A 244 7.13 10.98 -7.56
CA MET A 244 5.85 11.19 -6.89
C MET A 244 5.34 12.61 -7.13
N GLU A 245 4.05 12.73 -7.33
CA GLU A 245 3.38 13.99 -7.62
C GLU A 245 2.20 14.18 -6.66
N LEU A 246 2.10 15.35 -6.05
CA LEU A 246 0.88 15.85 -5.43
C LEU A 246 0.24 16.81 -6.43
N ARG A 247 -0.75 16.30 -7.17
CA ARG A 247 -1.46 17.07 -8.20
C ARG A 247 -2.63 17.79 -7.58
N GLU A 248 -2.90 19.01 -8.05
CA GLU A 248 -4.01 19.82 -7.59
C GLU A 248 -5.08 19.93 -8.69
N GLU A 249 -6.34 19.70 -8.31
CA GLU A 249 -7.51 19.88 -9.17
C GLU A 249 -8.56 20.70 -8.40
N GLY A 250 -8.54 22.02 -8.58
CA GLY A 250 -9.35 22.94 -7.78
C GLY A 250 -9.02 22.82 -6.29
N ASN A 251 -9.97 22.34 -5.48
CA ASN A 251 -9.79 22.12 -4.03
C ASN A 251 -9.36 20.69 -3.68
N ARG A 252 -9.10 19.82 -4.68
CA ARG A 252 -8.69 18.43 -4.49
C ARG A 252 -7.20 18.29 -4.69
N GLN A 253 -6.62 17.36 -3.93
CA GLN A 253 -5.23 16.98 -4.05
C GLN A 253 -5.14 15.47 -4.26
N HIS A 254 -4.34 15.07 -5.25
CA HIS A 254 -4.18 13.69 -5.68
C HIS A 254 -2.72 13.29 -5.55
N ALA A 255 -2.41 12.39 -4.62
CA ALA A 255 -1.11 11.73 -4.57
C ALA A 255 -1.02 10.70 -5.70
N VAL A 256 -0.02 10.85 -6.57
CA VAL A 256 0.34 9.92 -7.63
C VAL A 256 1.78 9.46 -7.39
N VAL A 257 1.95 8.20 -7.02
CA VAL A 257 3.24 7.55 -6.81
C VAL A 257 3.43 6.56 -7.94
N TYR A 258 4.44 6.74 -8.81
CA TYR A 258 4.59 5.86 -9.97
C TYR A 258 5.24 4.51 -9.65
N SER A 259 6.17 4.48 -8.70
CA SER A 259 6.78 3.25 -8.20
C SER A 259 7.44 3.50 -6.84
N LEU A 260 7.10 2.64 -5.87
CA LEU A 260 7.75 2.62 -4.56
C LEU A 260 9.10 1.89 -4.55
N GLY A 261 9.45 1.17 -5.61
CA GLY A 261 10.63 0.31 -5.69
C GLY A 261 10.51 -0.96 -4.82
N ASN A 262 11.62 -1.67 -4.62
CA ASN A 262 11.63 -2.86 -3.77
C ASN A 262 11.55 -2.48 -2.29
N PHE A 263 10.58 -3.01 -1.55
CA PHE A 263 10.63 -2.86 -0.10
C PHE A 263 11.68 -3.79 0.49
N ILE A 264 11.65 -5.08 0.13
CA ILE A 264 12.72 -6.04 0.47
C ILE A 264 12.98 -6.97 -0.72
N SER A 265 14.22 -7.01 -1.22
CA SER A 265 14.62 -7.89 -2.33
C SER A 265 16.11 -8.22 -2.33
N ASN A 266 16.53 -9.18 -3.16
CA ASN A 266 17.93 -9.46 -3.46
C ASN A 266 18.33 -9.07 -4.89
N MET A 267 17.57 -8.22 -5.58
CA MET A 267 17.88 -7.83 -6.97
C MET A 267 19.18 -7.03 -7.04
N SER A 268 20.08 -7.36 -7.97
CA SER A 268 21.42 -6.74 -8.07
C SER A 268 21.53 -5.65 -9.13
N ALA A 269 20.44 -5.33 -9.84
CA ALA A 269 20.43 -4.27 -10.83
C ALA A 269 20.65 -2.89 -10.18
N ALA A 270 21.02 -1.90 -10.99
CA ALA A 270 21.20 -0.54 -10.48
C ALA A 270 19.88 0.00 -9.92
N ASN A 271 19.95 0.67 -8.76
CA ASN A 271 18.82 1.30 -8.07
C ASN A 271 17.72 0.34 -7.57
N THR A 272 17.95 -0.97 -7.55
CA THR A 272 17.00 -1.97 -7.01
C THR A 272 17.31 -2.39 -5.58
N ASP A 273 18.24 -1.71 -4.90
CA ASP A 273 18.74 -2.05 -3.56
C ASP A 273 17.89 -1.46 -2.41
N GLY A 274 16.75 -0.85 -2.74
CA GLY A 274 15.79 -0.34 -1.77
C GLY A 274 14.58 0.29 -2.43
N GLY A 275 13.77 0.95 -1.61
CA GLY A 275 12.50 1.52 -2.00
C GLY A 275 12.02 2.58 -1.01
N LEU A 276 10.71 2.78 -0.97
CA LEU A 276 10.04 3.81 -0.18
C LEU A 276 9.00 3.23 0.77
N ILE A 277 8.92 3.84 1.95
CA ILE A 277 7.69 3.92 2.73
C ILE A 277 7.03 5.24 2.35
N PHE A 278 5.86 5.20 1.70
CA PHE A 278 5.07 6.39 1.41
C PHE A 278 3.96 6.55 2.46
N THR A 279 3.82 7.75 3.00
CA THR A 279 2.81 8.09 4.01
C THR A 279 1.84 9.11 3.44
N LEU A 280 0.54 8.85 3.61
CA LEU A 280 -0.55 9.71 3.17
C LEU A 280 -1.50 9.96 4.33
N LYS A 281 -1.63 11.21 4.76
CA LYS A 281 -2.55 11.62 5.80
C LYS A 281 -3.75 12.33 5.19
N LEU A 282 -4.93 11.77 5.46
CA LEU A 282 -6.20 12.24 4.94
C LEU A 282 -7.05 12.85 6.07
N GLU A 283 -7.83 13.88 5.75
CA GLU A 283 -8.79 14.51 6.66
C GLU A 283 -10.14 14.67 5.98
N LYS A 284 -11.25 14.37 6.67
CA LYS A 284 -12.59 14.53 6.10
C LYS A 284 -12.87 15.99 5.72
N TYR A 285 -13.48 16.19 4.55
CA TYR A 285 -13.77 17.49 3.95
C TYR A 285 -15.12 17.50 3.17
N PRO A 286 -16.00 18.50 3.36
CA PRO A 286 -15.92 19.51 4.43
C PRO A 286 -16.00 18.83 5.79
N LEU A 287 -15.41 19.45 6.81
CA LEU A 287 -15.52 18.94 8.17
C LEU A 287 -17.02 18.80 8.53
N PRO A 288 -17.42 17.73 9.24
CA PRO A 288 -18.80 17.60 9.70
C PRO A 288 -19.20 18.85 10.46
N SER A 289 -20.28 19.52 10.03
CA SER A 289 -20.82 20.67 10.75
C SER A 289 -21.17 20.25 12.19
N PRO A 290 -20.92 21.10 13.20
CA PRO A 290 -21.43 20.84 14.54
C PRO A 290 -22.94 20.62 14.48
N ILE A 291 -23.43 19.55 15.10
CA ILE A 291 -24.87 19.36 15.27
C ILE A 291 -25.33 20.42 16.28
N HIS A 292 -25.88 21.52 15.79
CA HIS A 292 -26.56 22.49 16.65
C HIS A 292 -27.94 21.92 17.03
N PRO A 293 -28.33 21.95 18.31
CA PRO A 293 -29.70 21.65 18.70
C PRO A 293 -30.66 22.56 17.92
N LEU A 294 -31.71 21.97 17.33
CA LEU A 294 -32.74 22.72 16.60
C LEU A 294 -33.41 23.72 17.56
N GLN A 295 -32.99 24.99 17.51
CA GLN A 295 -33.77 26.12 18.03
C GLN A 295 -34.52 26.76 16.84
N GLY A 296 -35.82 26.49 16.79
CA GLY A 296 -36.90 27.33 16.24
C GLY A 296 -36.71 28.11 14.92
N ARG A 297 -37.49 27.70 13.91
CA ARG A 297 -38.16 28.45 12.81
C ARG A 297 -37.32 29.28 11.80
N LEU A 298 -37.28 28.73 10.57
CA LEU A 298 -37.58 29.29 9.23
C LEU A 298 -37.05 30.68 8.83
N SER A 299 -36.13 30.72 7.86
CA SER A 299 -36.42 31.02 6.44
C SER A 299 -35.11 30.88 5.63
N TYR A 300 -35.14 30.30 4.44
CA TYR A 300 -34.00 30.34 3.53
C TYR A 300 -34.48 30.46 2.09
N SER A 301 -34.15 31.60 1.46
CA SER A 301 -34.23 31.77 0.01
C SER A 301 -33.10 30.97 -0.65
N PRO A 302 -33.32 30.29 -1.79
CA PRO A 302 -32.24 29.60 -2.48
C PRO A 302 -31.31 30.62 -3.17
N LEU A 303 -30.04 30.63 -2.76
CA LEU A 303 -28.94 31.21 -3.53
C LEU A 303 -28.62 30.29 -4.73
N PRO A 304 -28.13 30.84 -5.86
CA PRO A 304 -27.93 30.08 -7.09
C PRO A 304 -26.77 29.09 -6.95
N ASP A 305 -27.01 27.84 -7.39
CA ASP A 305 -26.07 26.73 -7.65
C ASP A 305 -24.66 26.89 -7.05
N SER A 306 -24.57 26.82 -5.73
CA SER A 306 -23.31 26.60 -5.05
C SER A 306 -22.98 25.11 -5.12
N PHE A 307 -21.79 24.81 -5.64
CA PHE A 307 -21.18 23.49 -5.73
C PHE A 307 -21.43 22.69 -4.43
N ILE A 308 -22.43 21.81 -4.41
CA ILE A 308 -22.65 20.90 -3.28
C ILE A 308 -21.65 19.76 -3.47
N PRO A 309 -20.59 19.62 -2.65
CA PRO A 309 -19.78 18.42 -2.72
C PRO A 309 -20.70 17.28 -2.30
N SER A 310 -20.89 16.33 -3.21
CA SER A 310 -21.62 15.10 -2.94
C SER A 310 -20.86 14.29 -1.89
N PHE A 311 -21.20 14.52 -0.61
CA PHE A 311 -20.74 13.76 0.56
C PHE A 311 -19.27 13.99 0.94
N PRO A 312 -18.87 13.73 2.21
CA PRO A 312 -17.53 14.08 2.66
C PRO A 312 -16.49 13.28 1.88
N PHE A 313 -15.65 14.00 1.15
CA PHE A 313 -14.43 13.52 0.52
C PHE A 313 -13.27 13.73 1.50
N SER A 314 -12.14 13.05 1.35
CA SER A 314 -10.96 13.39 2.16
C SER A 314 -9.97 14.27 1.42
N ARG A 315 -9.51 15.34 2.08
CA ARG A 315 -8.38 16.12 1.57
C ARG A 315 -7.05 15.55 2.07
N VAL A 316 -5.99 15.74 1.29
CA VAL A 316 -4.63 15.47 1.74
C VAL A 316 -4.23 16.56 2.74
N THR A 317 -3.76 16.17 3.91
CA THR A 317 -3.20 17.11 4.91
C THR A 317 -1.69 17.06 4.96
N GLN A 318 -1.14 15.88 4.65
CA GLN A 318 0.29 15.65 4.54
C GLN A 318 0.52 14.42 3.67
N CYS A 319 1.51 14.48 2.79
CA CYS A 319 2.07 13.28 2.17
C CYS A 319 3.60 13.40 2.11
N GLY A 320 4.30 12.28 2.22
CA GLY A 320 5.75 12.25 2.18
C GLY A 320 6.28 10.83 2.20
N TYR A 321 7.60 10.67 2.14
CA TYR A 321 8.23 9.36 2.06
C TYR A 321 9.42 9.19 3.00
N THR A 322 9.77 7.94 3.28
CA THR A 322 11.02 7.54 3.91
C THR A 322 11.73 6.57 2.98
N LEU A 323 13.02 6.80 2.72
CA LEU A 323 13.84 5.87 1.95
C LEU A 323 14.21 4.67 2.81
N VAL A 324 14.09 3.47 2.27
CA VAL A 324 14.44 2.22 2.96
C VAL A 324 15.39 1.42 2.09
N TRP A 325 16.56 1.13 2.63
CA TRP A 325 17.60 0.35 1.97
C TRP A 325 17.54 -1.11 2.44
N THR A 326 17.72 -2.05 1.53
CA THR A 326 17.83 -3.47 1.88
C THR A 326 19.28 -3.83 2.19
N ALA A 327 19.61 -3.91 3.47
CA ALA A 327 20.93 -4.30 3.94
C ALA A 327 21.11 -5.82 3.80
N ARG A 328 22.12 -6.23 3.02
CA ARG A 328 22.37 -7.66 2.73
C ARG A 328 23.34 -8.27 3.74
N PRO A 329 23.21 -9.57 4.06
CA PRO A 329 24.17 -10.30 4.90
C PRO A 329 25.63 -10.11 4.47
N THR A 330 25.89 -10.11 3.15
CA THR A 330 27.24 -9.93 2.58
C THR A 330 27.86 -8.55 2.84
N LEU A 331 27.05 -7.55 3.20
CA LEU A 331 27.51 -6.20 3.53
C LEU A 331 27.54 -5.96 5.05
N THR A 332 26.56 -6.50 5.77
CA THR A 332 26.40 -6.26 7.21
C THR A 332 27.16 -7.25 8.07
N GLY A 333 27.51 -8.43 7.54
CA GLY A 333 28.02 -9.56 8.34
C GLY A 333 26.95 -10.23 9.22
N GLY A 334 25.70 -9.75 9.17
CA GLY A 334 24.57 -10.35 9.88
C GLY A 334 24.02 -11.57 9.15
N LYS A 335 23.13 -12.32 9.82
CA LYS A 335 22.49 -13.52 9.25
C LYS A 335 21.49 -13.17 8.14
N ASN A 336 20.57 -12.26 8.43
CA ASN A 336 19.41 -11.95 7.60
C ASN A 336 19.57 -10.64 6.83
N TYR A 337 18.73 -10.47 5.82
CA TYR A 337 18.49 -9.16 5.20
C TYR A 337 17.79 -8.26 6.22
N ILE A 338 18.13 -6.98 6.27
CA ILE A 338 17.53 -6.03 7.21
C ILE A 338 17.12 -4.76 6.45
N LEU A 339 15.90 -4.30 6.69
CA LEU A 339 15.41 -3.04 6.15
C LEU A 339 15.92 -1.88 6.99
N TYR A 340 16.71 -1.01 6.36
CA TYR A 340 17.37 0.12 7.00
C TYR A 340 16.72 1.42 6.50
N PRO A 341 15.84 2.07 7.28
CA PRO A 341 15.31 3.37 6.92
C PRO A 341 16.41 4.43 6.95
N SER A 342 16.29 5.47 6.11
CA SER A 342 17.31 6.51 5.92
C SER A 342 17.65 7.31 7.17
N TYR A 343 16.81 7.25 8.19
CA TYR A 343 17.00 7.90 9.47
C TYR A 343 17.70 7.01 10.52
N SER A 344 17.90 5.72 10.26
CA SER A 344 18.48 4.79 11.23
C SER A 344 19.91 5.19 11.62
N PRO A 345 20.33 4.93 12.87
CA PRO A 345 21.74 5.03 13.24
C PRO A 345 22.57 4.06 12.40
N ILE A 346 23.60 4.59 11.73
CA ILE A 346 24.46 3.80 10.83
C ILE A 346 25.82 3.46 11.45
N ASP A 347 26.14 3.97 12.64
CA ASP A 347 27.47 3.84 13.23
C ASP A 347 27.88 2.40 13.54
N GLN A 348 26.89 1.54 13.78
CA GLN A 348 27.09 0.11 14.02
C GLN A 348 27.24 -0.71 12.74
N LEU A 349 26.98 -0.12 11.56
CA LEU A 349 27.15 -0.82 10.28
C LEU A 349 28.63 -0.87 9.88
N PRO A 350 29.11 -1.98 9.30
CA PRO A 350 30.42 -2.04 8.68
C PRO A 350 30.59 -0.93 7.62
N GLN A 351 31.83 -0.45 7.42
CA GLN A 351 32.11 0.65 6.50
C GLN A 351 31.55 0.43 5.09
N ALA A 352 31.63 -0.80 4.57
CA ALA A 352 31.09 -1.16 3.26
C ALA A 352 29.57 -0.97 3.20
N ALA A 353 28.83 -1.41 4.23
CA ALA A 353 27.38 -1.20 4.33
C ALA A 353 27.03 0.28 4.45
N ARG A 354 27.75 1.06 5.29
CA ARG A 354 27.56 2.52 5.39
C ARG A 354 27.73 3.21 4.05
N ASN A 355 28.76 2.85 3.29
CA ASN A 355 29.01 3.42 1.97
C ASN A 355 27.86 3.13 1.00
N ARG A 356 27.34 1.88 0.99
CA ARG A 356 26.23 1.51 0.12
C ARG A 356 24.93 2.24 0.48
N LEU A 357 24.57 2.28 1.77
CA LEU A 357 23.43 3.05 2.25
C LEU A 357 23.54 4.55 1.91
N ASN A 358 24.73 5.13 2.05
CA ASN A 358 24.97 6.55 1.70
C ASN A 358 24.84 6.80 0.19
N ILE A 359 25.32 5.88 -0.65
CA ILE A 359 25.15 5.96 -2.11
C ILE A 359 23.66 5.89 -2.47
N PHE A 360 22.94 4.90 -1.94
CA PHE A 360 21.50 4.73 -2.15
C PHE A 360 20.75 6.00 -1.75
N THR A 361 20.91 6.47 -0.51
CA THR A 361 20.18 7.64 0.00
C THR A 361 20.53 8.92 -0.77
N LYS A 362 21.81 9.18 -1.06
CA LYS A 362 22.23 10.36 -1.82
C LYS A 362 21.68 10.36 -3.24
N ASN A 363 21.76 9.24 -3.93
CA ASN A 363 21.28 9.12 -5.31
C ASN A 363 19.76 9.26 -5.37
N SER A 364 19.04 8.55 -4.50
CA SER A 364 17.58 8.60 -4.43
C SER A 364 17.07 10.00 -4.05
N ARG A 365 17.71 10.67 -3.07
CA ARG A 365 17.37 12.08 -2.72
C ARG A 365 17.60 13.03 -3.88
N LYS A 366 18.76 12.94 -4.55
CA LYS A 366 19.07 13.78 -5.72
C LYS A 366 18.05 13.56 -6.85
N PHE A 367 17.69 12.31 -7.09
CA PHE A 367 16.71 11.93 -8.11
C PHE A 367 15.32 12.48 -7.78
N LEU A 368 14.80 12.20 -6.57
CA LEU A 368 13.47 12.65 -6.15
C LEU A 368 13.38 14.17 -6.02
N PHE A 369 14.44 14.85 -5.58
CA PHE A 369 14.48 16.32 -5.57
C PHE A 369 14.30 16.92 -6.97
N LYS A 370 14.85 16.27 -8.00
CA LYS A 370 14.74 16.72 -9.39
C LYS A 370 13.36 16.45 -10.00
N HIS A 371 12.71 15.36 -9.61
CA HIS A 371 11.56 14.81 -10.34
C HIS A 371 10.24 14.79 -9.58
N ASN A 372 10.24 14.90 -8.25
CA ASN A 372 8.99 15.00 -7.49
C ASN A 372 8.35 16.37 -7.66
N THR A 373 7.03 16.39 -7.58
CA THR A 373 6.24 17.62 -7.49
C THR A 373 5.40 17.57 -6.22
N GLY A 374 5.59 18.48 -5.28
CA GLY A 374 4.74 18.59 -4.08
C GLY A 374 4.85 17.45 -3.05
N VAL A 375 5.81 16.53 -3.18
CA VAL A 375 6.05 15.42 -2.24
C VAL A 375 7.50 15.41 -1.76
N CYS A 376 7.70 15.47 -0.44
CA CYS A 376 9.01 15.56 0.20
C CYS A 376 9.32 14.35 1.09
N GLU A 377 10.60 14.14 1.42
CA GLU A 377 11.01 13.17 2.44
C GLU A 377 10.48 13.62 3.81
N ASN A 378 9.93 12.70 4.60
CA ASN A 378 9.43 12.99 5.95
C ASN A 378 10.59 13.42 6.85
N SER A 379 10.44 14.57 7.52
CA SER A 379 11.33 14.95 8.62
C SER A 379 11.13 13.98 9.80
N LYS A 380 12.22 13.66 10.50
CA LYS A 380 12.16 12.83 11.73
C LYS A 380 11.25 13.44 12.79
#